data_AF-A0A935BF27-F1
#
_entry.id   AF-A0A935BF27-F1
#
_cell.length_a   1.000
_cell.length_b   1.000
_cell.length_c   1.000
_cell.angle_alpha   90.00
_cell.angle_beta   90.00
_cell.angle_gamma   90.00
#
_symmetry.space_group_name_H-M   'P 1'
#
loop_
_entity.id
_entity.type
_entity.pdbx_description
1 polymer ?
#
loop_
_entity_poly.entity_id
_entity_poly.type
_entity_poly.pdbx_seq_one_letter_code
_entity_poly.pdbx_strand_id
1 'polypeptide(L)'
;MIPAATADLEVEVLKLLSDARADLGDEITVKREQGLLFVRGLVETPSRRTEILNAMESVRSHPALRIELDTVNEALAKKKNRGAVRPSGVETLETETLGSAAESELIQRFGSEAEARRFASKVVGRSGQAMSHVYALRRLSKQFSPAEIRAFSPEARSKWIALVRSHAAAFKAASQTISADLANAFGGSAATGSTNVTINSDNDLSVAIESLFRSRLDQ
;
A
#
# COMPACT_ATOMS: atom_id res chain seq x y z
N MET A 1 -27.79 1.91 24.84
CA MET A 1 -27.45 1.16 23.60
C MET A 1 -26.07 1.64 23.16
N ILE A 2 -25.04 0.78 23.16
CA ILE A 2 -23.71 1.18 22.70
C ILE A 2 -23.80 1.30 21.18
N PRO A 3 -23.44 2.45 20.58
CA PRO A 3 -23.47 2.60 19.13
C PRO A 3 -22.48 1.61 18.49
N ALA A 4 -22.97 0.81 17.56
CA ALA A 4 -22.17 -0.16 16.83
C ALA A 4 -21.42 0.50 15.66
N ALA A 5 -20.22 0.00 15.37
CA ALA A 5 -19.45 0.41 14.20
C ALA A 5 -20.20 0.04 12.91
N THR A 6 -20.44 1.04 12.07
CA THR A 6 -21.09 0.87 10.76
C THR A 6 -20.05 0.73 9.65
N ALA A 7 -20.48 0.22 8.51
CA ALA A 7 -19.62 0.15 7.32
C ALA A 7 -19.25 1.56 6.82
N ASP A 8 -20.16 2.52 6.96
CA ASP A 8 -19.93 3.94 6.64
C ASP A 8 -18.79 4.55 7.46
N LEU A 9 -18.77 4.30 8.78
CA LEU A 9 -17.68 4.74 9.66
C LEU A 9 -16.35 4.11 9.24
N GLU A 10 -16.36 2.84 8.86
CA GLU A 10 -15.16 2.15 8.38
C GLU A 10 -14.63 2.75 7.08
N VAL A 11 -15.51 3.09 6.12
CA VAL A 11 -15.11 3.78 4.90
C VAL A 11 -14.50 5.15 5.21
N GLU A 12 -15.08 5.90 6.14
CA GLU A 12 -14.54 7.19 6.55
C GLU A 12 -13.14 7.05 7.16
N VAL A 13 -12.95 6.09 8.07
CA VAL A 13 -11.63 5.79 8.66
C VAL A 13 -10.62 5.40 7.59
N LEU A 14 -10.98 4.52 6.65
CA LEU A 14 -10.10 4.12 5.56
C LEU A 14 -9.70 5.31 4.69
N LYS A 15 -10.62 6.25 4.47
CA LYS A 15 -10.33 7.49 3.73
C LYS A 15 -9.32 8.36 4.45
N LEU A 16 -9.50 8.59 5.75
CA LEU A 16 -8.59 9.41 6.56
C LEU A 16 -7.18 8.79 6.64
N LEU A 17 -7.10 7.46 6.76
CA LEU A 17 -5.84 6.74 6.69
C LEU A 17 -5.18 6.90 5.32
N SER A 18 -5.94 6.83 4.23
CA SER A 18 -5.41 7.01 2.88
C SER A 18 -4.89 8.43 2.61
N ASP A 19 -5.60 9.45 3.09
CA ASP A 19 -5.14 10.84 3.02
C ASP A 19 -3.80 11.03 3.76
N ALA A 20 -3.63 10.36 4.89
CA ALA A 20 -2.38 10.34 5.65
C ALA A 20 -1.32 9.42 5.03
N ARG A 21 -1.61 8.70 3.94
CA ARG A 21 -0.79 7.63 3.34
C ARG A 21 -0.48 6.48 4.30
N ALA A 22 -1.31 6.30 5.32
CA ALA A 22 -1.18 5.28 6.37
C ALA A 22 -1.69 3.90 5.93
N ASP A 23 -2.13 3.81 4.68
CA ASP A 23 -2.60 2.62 3.99
C ASP A 23 -1.54 2.02 3.06
N LEU A 24 -0.42 2.72 2.84
CA LEU A 24 0.67 2.36 1.94
C LEU A 24 1.97 2.11 2.73
N GLY A 25 2.15 0.90 3.22
CA GLY A 25 3.40 0.44 3.84
C GLY A 25 3.41 0.39 5.37
N ASP A 26 2.56 1.19 6.04
CA ASP A 26 2.33 1.04 7.48
C ASP A 26 1.54 -0.27 7.74
N GLU A 27 1.91 -1.04 8.78
CA GLU A 27 1.19 -2.27 9.16
C GLU A 27 -0.09 -1.93 9.93
N ILE A 28 -0.94 -1.09 9.33
CA ILE A 28 -2.20 -0.63 9.90
C ILE A 28 -3.34 -1.45 9.32
N THR A 29 -4.10 -2.04 10.22
CA THR A 29 -5.26 -2.87 9.95
C THR A 29 -6.50 -2.22 10.55
N VAL A 30 -7.54 -2.11 9.73
CA VAL A 30 -8.87 -1.67 10.13
C VAL A 30 -9.78 -2.91 10.13
N LYS A 31 -10.42 -3.22 11.27
CA LYS A 31 -11.32 -4.37 11.40
C LYS A 31 -12.49 -4.05 12.31
N ARG A 32 -13.69 -4.46 11.91
CA ARG A 32 -14.87 -4.50 12.78
C ARG A 32 -14.88 -5.80 13.60
N GLU A 33 -14.97 -5.67 14.92
CA GLU A 33 -14.99 -6.79 15.86
C GLU A 33 -15.89 -6.44 17.05
N GLN A 34 -16.82 -7.34 17.42
CA GLN A 34 -17.74 -7.15 18.55
C GLN A 34 -18.52 -5.82 18.54
N GLY A 35 -18.86 -5.30 17.35
CA GLY A 35 -19.57 -4.03 17.19
C GLY A 35 -18.69 -2.79 17.38
N LEU A 36 -17.36 -2.94 17.52
CA LEU A 36 -16.40 -1.84 17.53
C LEU A 36 -15.53 -1.89 16.26
N LEU A 37 -15.02 -0.73 15.87
CA LEU A 37 -14.04 -0.57 14.81
C LEU A 37 -12.66 -0.43 15.45
N PHE A 38 -11.75 -1.34 15.14
CA PHE A 38 -10.38 -1.33 15.61
C PHE A 38 -9.45 -0.87 14.50
N VAL A 39 -8.65 0.15 14.78
CA VAL A 39 -7.53 0.60 13.96
C VAL A 39 -6.25 0.24 14.71
N ARG A 40 -5.64 -0.87 14.31
CA ARG A 40 -4.46 -1.44 14.96
C ARG A 40 -3.28 -1.37 14.04
N GLY A 41 -2.11 -0.97 14.52
CA GLY A 41 -0.91 -1.06 13.70
C GLY A 41 0.38 -0.58 14.33
N LEU A 42 1.47 -0.92 13.66
CA LEU A 42 2.81 -0.48 14.00
C LEU A 42 3.23 0.65 13.05
N VAL A 43 3.76 1.72 13.63
CA VAL A 43 4.33 2.84 12.88
C VAL A 43 5.81 2.99 13.21
N GLU A 44 6.59 3.44 12.23
CA GLU A 44 8.04 3.49 12.36
C GLU A 44 8.50 4.54 13.39
N THR A 45 7.86 5.72 13.39
CA THR A 45 8.28 6.86 14.22
C THR A 45 7.13 7.47 15.04
N PRO A 46 7.42 8.12 16.19
CA PRO A 46 6.42 8.86 16.96
C PRO A 46 5.81 10.05 16.20
N SER A 47 6.59 10.71 15.33
CA SER A 47 6.07 11.78 14.46
C SER A 47 5.00 11.23 13.54
N ARG A 48 5.29 10.11 12.87
CA ARG A 48 4.36 9.43 11.97
C ARG A 48 3.08 9.03 12.68
N ARG A 49 3.19 8.50 13.92
CA ARG A 49 2.03 8.21 14.78
C ARG A 49 1.13 9.44 14.96
N THR A 50 1.75 10.57 15.30
CA THR A 50 1.04 11.81 15.61
C THR A 50 0.34 12.36 14.37
N GLU A 51 1.00 12.32 13.20
CA GLU A 51 0.39 12.69 11.92
C GLU A 51 -0.86 11.88 11.61
N ILE A 52 -0.80 10.55 11.79
CA ILE A 52 -1.92 9.65 11.55
C ILE A 52 -3.07 9.93 12.53
N LEU A 53 -2.76 10.15 13.81
CA LEU A 53 -3.76 10.51 14.81
C LEU A 53 -4.44 11.85 14.50
N ASN A 54 -3.69 12.84 14.06
CA ASN A 54 -4.23 14.15 13.67
C ASN A 54 -5.13 14.05 12.43
N ALA A 55 -4.77 13.21 11.46
CA ALA A 55 -5.62 12.96 10.29
C ALA A 55 -6.95 12.28 10.68
N MET A 56 -6.97 11.51 11.78
CA MET A 56 -8.15 10.82 12.28
C MET A 56 -8.94 11.62 13.33
N GLU A 57 -8.59 12.88 13.60
CA GLU A 57 -9.18 13.66 14.70
C GLU A 57 -10.71 13.77 14.60
N SER A 58 -11.26 13.85 13.39
CA SER A 58 -12.72 13.94 13.15
C SER A 58 -13.51 12.71 13.60
N VAL A 59 -12.90 11.52 13.58
CA VAL A 59 -13.53 10.24 13.95
C VAL A 59 -13.07 9.72 15.30
N ARG A 60 -12.03 10.32 15.89
CA ARG A 60 -11.38 9.86 17.12
C ARG A 60 -12.31 9.84 18.33
N SER A 61 -13.24 10.77 18.40
CA SER A 61 -14.26 10.87 19.47
C SER A 61 -15.43 9.89 19.28
N HIS A 62 -15.46 9.14 18.18
CA HIS A 62 -16.56 8.24 17.89
C HIS A 62 -16.59 7.07 18.90
N PRO A 63 -17.71 6.84 19.62
CA PRO A 63 -17.79 5.86 20.70
C PRO A 63 -17.53 4.40 20.26
N ALA A 64 -17.79 4.12 18.98
CA ALA A 64 -17.55 2.80 18.38
C ALA A 64 -16.11 2.58 17.86
N LEU A 65 -15.20 3.57 17.98
CA LEU A 65 -13.83 3.50 17.45
C LEU A 65 -12.81 3.23 18.58
N ARG A 66 -11.85 2.34 18.27
CA ARG A 66 -10.69 2.02 19.11
C ARG A 66 -9.43 2.11 18.26
N ILE A 67 -8.51 2.98 18.67
CA ILE A 67 -7.25 3.22 17.96
C ILE A 67 -6.10 2.72 18.82
N GLU A 68 -5.35 1.75 18.30
CA GLU A 68 -4.19 1.13 18.95
C GLU A 68 -3.02 1.20 17.96
N LEU A 69 -2.37 2.37 17.90
CA LEU A 69 -1.15 2.57 17.14
C LEU A 69 0.04 2.57 18.10
N ASP A 70 1.00 1.69 17.86
CA ASP A 70 2.24 1.62 18.62
C ASP A 70 3.43 1.94 17.71
N THR A 71 4.48 2.52 18.27
CA THR A 71 5.78 2.63 17.58
C THR A 71 6.60 1.35 17.76
N VAL A 72 7.57 1.08 16.87
CA VAL A 72 8.50 -0.05 16.99
C VAL A 72 9.16 -0.08 18.39
N ASN A 73 9.58 1.08 18.89
CA ASN A 73 10.21 1.21 20.21
C ASN A 73 9.25 0.91 21.37
N GLU A 74 7.99 1.36 21.28
CA GLU A 74 6.97 1.06 22.28
C GLU A 74 6.56 -0.42 22.27
N ALA A 75 6.48 -1.05 21.09
CA ALA A 75 6.20 -2.46 20.94
C ALA A 75 7.32 -3.34 21.54
N LEU A 76 8.59 -2.94 21.36
CA LEU A 76 9.75 -3.59 21.99
C LEU A 76 9.76 -3.40 23.52
N ALA A 77 9.39 -2.21 24.01
CA ALA A 77 9.27 -1.94 25.44
C ALA A 77 8.14 -2.76 26.10
N LYS A 78 6.98 -2.91 25.43
CA LYS A 78 5.87 -3.76 25.89
C LYS A 78 6.24 -5.26 25.88
N LYS A 79 7.05 -5.72 24.92
CA LYS A 79 7.59 -7.10 24.90
C LYS A 79 8.62 -7.38 26.01
N LYS A 80 9.36 -6.37 26.47
CA LYS A 80 10.28 -6.54 27.62
C LYS A 80 9.56 -6.93 28.92
N ASN A 81 8.27 -6.58 29.06
CA ASN A 81 7.42 -7.01 30.19
C ASN A 81 6.70 -8.36 29.97
N ARG A 82 6.82 -8.99 28.79
CA ARG A 82 6.28 -10.31 28.49
C ARG A 82 7.26 -11.08 27.62
N GLY A 83 8.23 -11.72 28.28
CA GLY A 83 9.03 -12.83 27.75
C GLY A 83 9.78 -12.56 26.43
N ALA A 84 11.10 -12.42 26.53
CA ALA A 84 11.98 -12.17 25.40
C ALA A 84 11.80 -13.18 24.24
N VAL A 85 11.52 -12.67 23.04
CA VAL A 85 11.77 -13.35 21.77
C VAL A 85 12.82 -12.52 21.02
N ARG A 86 13.93 -13.17 20.66
CA ARG A 86 15.09 -12.59 19.97
C ARG A 86 14.72 -12.14 18.55
N PRO A 87 15.22 -11.00 18.04
CA PRO A 87 15.16 -10.70 16.62
C PRO A 87 16.16 -11.56 15.85
N SER A 88 15.69 -12.12 14.73
CA SER A 88 16.49 -12.83 13.74
C SER A 88 17.36 -11.84 12.97
N GLY A 89 18.61 -12.21 12.72
CA GLY A 89 19.59 -11.37 12.04
C GLY A 89 19.18 -11.04 10.62
N VAL A 90 19.39 -9.78 10.23
CA VAL A 90 19.39 -9.36 8.83
C VAL A 90 20.72 -9.82 8.26
N GLU A 91 20.68 -10.88 7.46
CA GLU A 91 21.82 -11.31 6.66
C GLU A 91 21.98 -10.30 5.51
N THR A 92 22.97 -9.43 5.64
CA THR A 92 23.35 -8.51 4.57
C THR A 92 24.13 -9.36 3.56
N LEU A 93 23.49 -9.72 2.46
CA LEU A 93 24.16 -10.34 1.32
C LEU A 93 25.14 -9.32 0.73
N GLU A 94 26.43 -9.50 1.04
CA GLU A 94 27.53 -8.91 0.29
C GLU A 94 27.39 -9.41 -1.15
N THR A 95 27.06 -8.48 -2.05
CA THR A 95 26.97 -8.78 -3.49
C THR A 95 28.40 -8.85 -4.00
N GLU A 96 28.89 -10.06 -4.24
CA GLU A 96 30.16 -10.30 -4.92
C GLU A 96 30.14 -9.59 -6.28
N THR A 97 31.03 -8.62 -6.45
CA THR A 97 31.26 -7.93 -7.72
C THR A 97 31.94 -8.90 -8.69
N LEU A 98 31.14 -9.69 -9.39
CA LEU A 98 31.58 -10.42 -10.57
C LEU A 98 31.48 -9.48 -11.76
N GLY A 99 32.62 -8.89 -12.12
CA GLY A 99 32.79 -8.08 -13.32
C GLY A 99 32.45 -8.90 -14.55
N SER A 100 31.21 -8.76 -15.01
CA SER A 100 30.67 -9.48 -16.16
C SER A 100 30.55 -8.53 -17.36
N ALA A 101 30.43 -9.09 -18.56
CA ALA A 101 30.20 -8.31 -19.79
C ALA A 101 28.99 -7.34 -19.66
N ALA A 102 28.01 -7.67 -18.81
CA ALA A 102 26.88 -6.81 -18.50
C ALA A 102 27.29 -5.52 -17.77
N GLU A 103 28.34 -5.53 -16.95
CA GLU A 103 28.83 -4.34 -16.24
C GLU A 103 29.49 -3.34 -17.21
N SER A 104 30.24 -3.84 -18.20
CA SER A 104 30.80 -3.01 -19.27
C SER A 104 29.73 -2.40 -20.17
N GLU A 105 28.66 -3.14 -20.45
CA GLU A 105 27.50 -2.64 -21.20
C GLU A 105 26.71 -1.59 -20.39
N LEU A 106 26.57 -1.79 -19.07
CA LEU A 106 25.95 -0.82 -18.17
C LEU A 106 26.75 0.49 -18.08
N ILE A 107 28.08 0.42 -17.98
CA ILE A 107 28.93 1.62 -17.97
C ILE A 107 28.85 2.37 -19.31
N GLN A 108 28.87 1.67 -20.45
CA GLN A 108 28.70 2.29 -21.77
C GLN A 108 27.34 2.98 -21.92
N ARG A 109 26.28 2.43 -21.32
CA ARG A 109 24.93 2.98 -21.40
C ARG A 109 24.72 4.16 -20.45
N PHE A 110 25.16 4.06 -19.20
CA PHE A 110 24.86 5.02 -18.15
C PHE A 110 25.98 6.02 -17.88
N GLY A 111 27.17 5.85 -18.47
CA GLY A 111 28.35 6.70 -18.24
C GLY A 111 29.17 6.29 -17.02
N SER A 112 28.51 5.78 -15.97
CA SER A 112 29.16 5.24 -14.79
C SER A 112 28.33 4.17 -14.08
N GLU A 113 29.00 3.33 -13.30
CA GLU A 113 28.33 2.35 -12.44
C GLU A 113 27.45 3.03 -11.38
N ALA A 114 27.87 4.18 -10.85
CA ALA A 114 27.08 4.95 -9.89
C ALA A 114 25.75 5.44 -10.48
N GLU A 115 25.75 5.87 -11.74
CA GLU A 115 24.53 6.27 -12.46
C GLU A 115 23.63 5.08 -12.76
N ALA A 116 24.20 3.94 -13.16
CA ALA A 116 23.47 2.69 -13.34
C ALA A 116 22.80 2.23 -12.03
N ARG A 117 23.54 2.23 -10.91
CA ARG A 117 23.00 1.90 -9.57
C ARG A 117 21.88 2.87 -9.16
N ARG A 118 22.07 4.17 -9.35
CA ARG A 118 21.05 5.19 -9.04
C ARG A 118 19.78 5.00 -9.87
N PHE A 119 19.92 4.68 -11.16
CA PHE A 119 18.80 4.35 -12.02
C PHE A 119 18.07 3.10 -11.53
N ALA A 120 18.80 2.02 -11.22
CA ALA A 120 18.23 0.79 -10.68
C ALA A 120 17.45 1.03 -9.38
N SER A 121 18.05 1.74 -8.41
CA SER A 121 17.37 2.08 -7.16
C SER A 121 16.10 2.91 -7.38
N LYS A 122 16.12 3.86 -8.33
CA LYS A 122 14.94 4.65 -8.70
C LYS A 122 13.82 3.77 -9.26
N VAL A 123 14.13 2.88 -10.19
CA VAL A 123 13.14 1.98 -10.82
C VAL A 123 12.58 0.99 -9.80
N VAL A 124 13.44 0.33 -9.01
CA VAL A 124 13.02 -0.61 -7.95
C VAL A 124 12.15 0.09 -6.91
N GLY A 125 12.54 1.28 -6.44
CA GLY A 125 11.75 2.05 -5.48
C GLY A 125 10.36 2.41 -6.03
N ARG A 126 10.27 2.81 -7.31
CA ARG A 126 8.99 3.09 -7.98
C ARG A 126 8.13 1.85 -8.15
N SER A 127 8.74 0.71 -8.48
CA SER A 127 8.03 -0.57 -8.56
C SER A 127 7.46 -0.99 -7.21
N GLY A 128 8.22 -0.80 -6.13
CA GLY A 128 7.74 -1.02 -4.76
C GLY A 128 6.55 -0.12 -4.41
N GLN A 129 6.62 1.17 -4.74
CA GLN A 129 5.50 2.10 -4.56
C GLN A 129 4.27 1.70 -5.38
N ALA A 130 4.45 1.31 -6.65
CA ALA A 130 3.35 0.82 -7.48
C ALA A 130 2.68 -0.42 -6.85
N MET A 131 3.47 -1.38 -6.36
CA MET A 131 2.95 -2.57 -5.69
C MET A 131 2.20 -2.26 -4.40
N SER A 132 2.62 -1.25 -3.64
CA SER A 132 1.89 -0.82 -2.44
C SER A 132 0.44 -0.41 -2.75
N HIS A 133 0.19 0.23 -3.90
CA HIS A 133 -1.15 0.58 -4.35
C HIS A 133 -1.97 -0.64 -4.78
N VAL A 134 -1.32 -1.63 -5.41
CA VAL A 134 -1.99 -2.91 -5.76
C VAL A 134 -2.41 -3.66 -4.50
N TYR A 135 -1.56 -3.71 -3.48
CA TYR A 135 -1.91 -4.30 -2.19
C TYR A 135 -3.06 -3.55 -1.50
N ALA A 136 -3.07 -2.21 -1.53
CA ALA A 136 -4.16 -1.41 -1.01
C ALA A 136 -5.49 -1.72 -1.73
N LEU A 137 -5.49 -1.80 -3.07
CA LEU A 137 -6.65 -2.21 -3.86
C LEU A 137 -7.16 -3.60 -3.47
N ARG A 138 -6.25 -4.58 -3.31
CA ARG A 138 -6.60 -5.94 -2.91
C ARG A 138 -7.18 -6.01 -1.50
N ARG A 139 -6.68 -5.19 -0.57
CA ARG A 139 -7.24 -5.08 0.78
C ARG A 139 -8.65 -4.49 0.71
N LEU A 140 -8.83 -3.38 -0.01
CA LEU A 140 -10.12 -2.71 -0.17
C LEU A 140 -11.19 -3.62 -0.81
N SER A 141 -10.82 -4.46 -1.77
CA SER A 141 -11.77 -5.39 -2.41
C SER A 141 -12.24 -6.52 -1.48
N LYS A 142 -11.49 -6.81 -0.41
CA LYS A 142 -11.82 -7.85 0.58
C LYS A 142 -12.42 -7.28 1.86
N GLN A 143 -12.40 -5.96 2.02
CA GLN A 143 -12.80 -5.30 3.26
C GLN A 143 -14.31 -5.36 3.50
N PHE A 144 -15.12 -5.31 2.44
CA PHE A 144 -16.58 -5.25 2.53
C PHE A 144 -17.20 -6.40 1.73
N SER A 145 -18.21 -7.03 2.31
CA SER A 145 -19.05 -7.97 1.57
C SER A 145 -19.94 -7.22 0.56
N PRO A 146 -20.41 -7.90 -0.51
CA PRO A 146 -21.33 -7.28 -1.47
C PRO A 146 -22.63 -6.75 -0.83
N ALA A 147 -23.08 -7.36 0.28
CA ALA A 147 -24.26 -6.89 1.01
C ALA A 147 -23.98 -5.55 1.71
N GLU A 148 -22.78 -5.37 2.27
CA GLU A 148 -22.37 -4.13 2.92
C GLU A 148 -22.17 -3.00 1.91
N ILE A 149 -21.56 -3.28 0.76
CA ILE A 149 -21.39 -2.27 -0.31
C ILE A 149 -22.75 -1.78 -0.81
N ARG A 150 -23.74 -2.67 -0.94
CA ARG A 150 -25.12 -2.28 -1.28
C ARG A 150 -25.82 -1.48 -0.19
N ALA A 151 -25.42 -1.66 1.07
CA ALA A 151 -25.98 -0.97 2.23
C ALA A 151 -25.29 0.36 2.54
N PHE A 152 -24.20 0.72 1.84
CA PHE A 152 -23.54 2.01 2.01
C PHE A 152 -24.50 3.18 1.80
N SER A 153 -24.35 4.21 2.62
CA SER A 153 -24.93 5.51 2.28
C SER A 153 -24.33 6.05 0.96
N PRO A 154 -25.01 6.99 0.28
CA PRO A 154 -24.45 7.62 -0.91
C PRO A 154 -23.08 8.27 -0.68
N GLU A 155 -22.86 8.84 0.52
CA GLU A 155 -21.60 9.46 0.89
C GLU A 155 -20.49 8.42 1.10
N ALA A 156 -20.77 7.34 1.85
CA ALA A 156 -19.82 6.25 2.04
C ALA A 156 -19.46 5.60 0.70
N ARG A 157 -20.44 5.37 -0.17
CA ARG A 157 -20.21 4.84 -1.52
C ARG A 157 -19.30 5.76 -2.35
N SER A 158 -19.53 7.07 -2.30
CA SER A 158 -18.69 8.05 -3.00
C SER A 158 -17.25 8.03 -2.48
N LYS A 159 -17.04 8.03 -1.15
CA LYS A 159 -15.73 7.94 -0.51
C LYS A 159 -14.99 6.63 -0.87
N TRP A 160 -15.69 5.49 -0.83
CA TRP A 160 -15.10 4.20 -1.19
C TRP A 160 -14.68 4.14 -2.67
N ILE A 161 -15.52 4.63 -3.59
CA ILE A 161 -15.17 4.72 -5.03
C ILE A 161 -13.97 5.64 -5.23
N ALA A 162 -13.91 6.77 -4.52
CA ALA A 162 -12.79 7.70 -4.59
C ALA A 162 -11.47 7.04 -4.14
N LEU A 163 -11.48 6.24 -3.07
CA LEU A 163 -10.30 5.50 -2.60
C LEU A 163 -9.80 4.50 -3.65
N VAL A 164 -10.71 3.68 -4.20
CA VAL A 164 -10.37 2.72 -5.25
C VAL A 164 -9.77 3.42 -6.46
N ARG A 165 -10.39 4.52 -6.92
CA ARG A 165 -9.90 5.30 -8.06
C ARG A 165 -8.53 5.94 -7.81
N SER A 166 -8.32 6.46 -6.59
CA SER A 166 -7.05 7.08 -6.20
C SER A 166 -5.88 6.09 -6.33
N HIS A 167 -6.01 4.89 -5.76
CA HIS A 167 -4.96 3.87 -5.88
C HIS A 167 -4.77 3.35 -7.31
N ALA A 168 -5.86 3.13 -8.05
CA ALA A 168 -5.77 2.71 -9.44
C ALA A 168 -5.05 3.75 -10.32
N ALA A 169 -5.35 5.04 -10.12
CA ALA A 169 -4.69 6.13 -10.82
C ALA A 169 -3.21 6.24 -10.44
N ALA A 170 -2.88 6.13 -9.15
CA ALA A 170 -1.50 6.18 -8.68
C ALA A 170 -0.66 5.01 -9.22
N PHE A 171 -1.21 3.79 -9.20
CA PHE A 171 -0.58 2.62 -9.81
C PHE A 171 -0.35 2.79 -11.32
N LYS A 172 -1.36 3.30 -12.04
CA LYS A 172 -1.26 3.57 -13.48
C LYS A 172 -0.15 4.59 -13.77
N ALA A 173 -0.12 5.69 -13.04
CA ALA A 173 0.90 6.73 -13.20
C ALA A 173 2.32 6.21 -12.91
N ALA A 174 2.48 5.41 -11.85
CA ALA A 174 3.75 4.78 -11.51
C ALA A 174 4.21 3.82 -12.63
N SER A 175 3.31 2.97 -13.13
CA SER A 175 3.60 2.04 -14.24
C SER A 175 4.01 2.76 -15.51
N GLN A 176 3.29 3.81 -15.89
CA GLN A 176 3.62 4.64 -17.06
C GLN A 176 5.00 5.30 -16.92
N THR A 177 5.32 5.77 -15.72
CA THR A 177 6.63 6.40 -15.47
C THR A 177 7.76 5.38 -15.54
N ILE A 178 7.58 4.18 -14.98
CA ILE A 178 8.58 3.09 -15.08
C ILE A 178 8.80 2.71 -16.54
N SER A 179 7.73 2.53 -17.31
CA SER A 179 7.82 2.24 -18.74
C SER A 179 8.56 3.34 -19.51
N ALA A 180 8.32 4.61 -19.20
CA ALA A 180 9.03 5.73 -19.82
C ALA A 180 10.51 5.79 -19.43
N ASP A 181 10.83 5.59 -18.14
CA ASP A 181 12.21 5.54 -17.63
C ASP A 181 13.01 4.40 -18.31
N LEU A 182 12.40 3.22 -18.46
CA LEU A 182 13.01 2.07 -19.15
C LEU A 182 13.16 2.29 -20.66
N ALA A 183 12.13 2.83 -21.32
CA ALA A 183 12.20 3.13 -22.76
C ALA A 183 13.30 4.16 -23.06
N ASN A 184 13.47 5.16 -22.21
CA ASN A 184 14.53 6.16 -22.35
C ASN A 184 15.93 5.56 -22.12
N ALA A 185 16.07 4.66 -21.14
CA ALA A 185 17.37 4.05 -20.82
C ALA A 185 17.81 2.96 -21.82
N PHE A 186 16.86 2.22 -22.41
CA PHE A 186 17.15 1.02 -23.21
C PHE A 186 16.63 1.06 -24.66
N GLY A 187 16.00 2.16 -25.08
CA GLY A 187 15.64 2.40 -26.49
C GLY A 187 14.55 1.47 -27.05
N GLY A 188 13.71 0.86 -26.20
CA GLY A 188 12.69 -0.12 -26.61
C GLY A 188 11.28 0.28 -26.19
N SER A 189 10.38 0.34 -27.17
CA SER A 189 8.94 0.59 -27.01
C SER A 189 8.35 -0.31 -25.93
N ALA A 190 8.02 0.25 -24.77
CA ALA A 190 7.30 -0.47 -23.74
C ALA A 190 5.97 -0.92 -24.34
N ALA A 191 5.75 -2.23 -24.46
CA ALA A 191 4.50 -2.82 -24.86
C ALA A 191 3.40 -2.23 -23.98
N THR A 192 2.66 -1.27 -24.55
CA THR A 192 1.56 -0.61 -23.86
C THR A 192 0.39 -1.58 -23.95
N GLY A 193 0.44 -2.63 -23.12
CA GLY A 193 -0.66 -3.55 -22.93
C GLY A 193 -1.81 -2.82 -22.23
N SER A 194 -2.53 -1.99 -22.98
CA SER A 194 -3.76 -1.37 -22.51
C SER A 194 -4.87 -2.41 -22.63
N THR A 195 -4.99 -3.28 -21.63
CA THR A 195 -6.18 -4.09 -21.46
C THR A 195 -7.32 -3.16 -21.03
N ASN A 196 -8.22 -2.84 -21.96
CA ASN A 196 -9.48 -2.18 -21.62
C ASN A 196 -10.33 -3.17 -20.81
N VAL A 197 -10.23 -3.10 -19.49
CA VAL A 197 -11.08 -3.84 -18.56
C VAL A 197 -12.28 -2.96 -18.23
N THR A 198 -13.47 -3.36 -18.69
CA THR A 198 -14.73 -2.73 -18.30
C THR A 198 -15.16 -3.26 -16.93
N ILE A 199 -15.30 -2.37 -15.94
CA ILE A 199 -15.72 -2.72 -14.57
C ILE A 199 -17.14 -2.18 -14.36
N ASN A 200 -18.13 -3.07 -14.35
CA ASN A 200 -19.54 -2.70 -14.20
C ASN A 200 -20.11 -3.08 -12.82
N SER A 201 -19.40 -3.89 -12.05
CA SER A 201 -19.81 -4.36 -10.72
C SER A 201 -18.63 -4.51 -9.75
N ASP A 202 -18.91 -4.60 -8.45
CA ASP A 202 -17.90 -4.84 -7.42
C ASP A 202 -17.22 -6.22 -7.58
N ASN A 203 -17.95 -7.17 -8.16
CA ASN A 203 -17.41 -8.48 -8.53
C ASN A 203 -16.40 -8.34 -9.67
N ASP A 204 -16.73 -7.57 -10.72
CA ASP A 204 -15.80 -7.29 -11.82
C ASP A 204 -14.55 -6.57 -11.32
N LEU A 205 -14.71 -5.63 -10.38
CA LEU A 205 -13.60 -4.93 -9.75
C LEU A 205 -12.69 -5.91 -8.99
N SER A 206 -13.27 -6.81 -8.19
CA SER A 206 -12.50 -7.80 -7.42
C SER A 206 -11.73 -8.76 -8.33
N VAL A 207 -12.37 -9.24 -9.40
CA VAL A 207 -11.74 -10.09 -10.42
C VAL A 207 -10.63 -9.35 -11.15
N ALA A 208 -10.84 -8.08 -11.52
CA ALA A 208 -9.83 -7.25 -12.16
C ALA A 208 -8.60 -7.02 -11.27
N ILE A 209 -8.80 -6.77 -9.97
CA ILE A 209 -7.71 -6.59 -8.99
C ILE A 209 -6.92 -7.89 -8.80
N GLU A 210 -7.57 -9.04 -8.65
CA GLU A 210 -6.85 -10.32 -8.52
C GLU A 210 -6.12 -10.71 -9.83
N SER A 211 -6.68 -10.37 -10.99
CA SER A 211 -6.00 -10.56 -12.29
C SER A 211 -4.77 -9.66 -12.42
N LEU A 212 -4.86 -8.42 -11.96
CA LEU A 212 -3.73 -7.50 -11.89
C LEU A 212 -2.62 -8.05 -10.98
N PHE A 213 -3.00 -8.66 -9.85
CA PHE A 213 -2.06 -9.23 -8.90
C PHE A 213 -1.32 -10.46 -9.48
N ARG A 214 -2.05 -11.37 -10.14
CA ARG A 214 -1.48 -12.56 -10.76
C ARG A 214 -0.51 -12.21 -11.90
N SER A 215 -0.90 -11.29 -12.78
CA SER A 215 -0.08 -10.90 -13.92
C SER A 215 1.27 -10.25 -13.56
N ARG A 216 1.45 -9.83 -12.29
CA ARG A 216 2.68 -9.24 -11.77
C ARG A 216 3.51 -10.18 -10.88
N LEU A 217 3.02 -11.37 -10.57
CA LEU A 217 3.78 -12.41 -9.86
C LEU A 217 4.51 -13.37 -10.81
N ASP A 218 4.03 -13.49 -12.05
CA ASP A 218 4.57 -14.41 -13.07
C ASP A 218 5.58 -13.74 -14.03
N GLN A 219 6.09 -12.54 -13.71
CA GLN A 219 7.14 -11.81 -14.45
C GLN A 219 8.37 -11.59 -13.57
#